data_AF-A0A7S3UCK5-F1
#
_entry.id   AF-A0A7S3UCK5-F1
#
_cell.length_a   1.000
_cell.length_b   1.000
_cell.length_c   1.000
_cell.angle_alpha   90.00
_cell.angle_beta   90.00
_cell.angle_gamma   90.00
#
_symmetry.space_group_name_H-M   'P 1'
#
loop_
_entity.id
_entity.type
_entity.pdbx_description
1 polymer ?
#
loop_
_entity_poly.entity_id
_entity_poly.type
_entity_poly.pdbx_seq_one_letter_code
_entity_poly.pdbx_strand_id
1 'polypeptide(L)'
;MAKSPNWPSRCTHRPKSPLLWLNLISCVRVAYRCLCASTKESVFPDAILISRAAISSVLTTHALLEHAEVVNLLDNEAVYAICKHNLDVPRPTYSNLNRLICQVISAMTASIRFDGQLNVDINEFQTNLVPYPRIHFMLSSFAPVISAEKAMREKQSVQDITLDAFDPSNMMAKCDPRHGKFMACCLLYRGDVVPKDVNSAIQLVKSKRTVQFVDWCPTGFKCGINSQPMMPIPGGDIAKVERSVCMVSNSTAIAEVFQRINHKFDLMYAKRAFVHWYVGEGMEEGEFSEAREDLAALEKDYEEVGADSVEVGVGEEEY
;
A
#
# COMPACT_ATOMS: atom_id res chain seq x y z
N MET A 1 -10.35 0.62 -41.15
CA MET A 1 -9.51 -0.43 -40.52
C MET A 1 -8.40 0.25 -39.73
N ALA A 2 -8.64 0.56 -38.45
CA ALA A 2 -7.66 1.18 -37.59
C ALA A 2 -6.78 0.08 -36.96
N LYS A 3 -5.46 0.18 -37.18
CA LYS A 3 -4.46 -0.74 -36.63
C LYS A 3 -4.37 -0.55 -35.11
N SER A 4 -4.47 -1.64 -34.36
CA SER A 4 -4.26 -1.67 -32.91
C SER A 4 -2.80 -1.34 -32.55
N PRO A 5 -2.53 -0.57 -31.48
CA PRO A 5 -1.16 -0.40 -31.00
C PRO A 5 -0.69 -1.70 -30.32
N ASN A 6 0.37 -2.31 -30.88
CA ASN A 6 1.10 -3.41 -30.26
C ASN A 6 1.79 -2.90 -28.98
N TRP A 7 1.35 -3.36 -27.81
CA TRP A 7 2.10 -3.18 -26.57
C TRP A 7 3.30 -4.14 -26.55
N PRO A 8 4.52 -3.69 -26.21
CA PRO A 8 5.68 -4.57 -26.12
C PRO A 8 5.52 -5.55 -24.95
N SER A 9 5.34 -6.82 -25.28
CA SER A 9 5.32 -7.94 -24.35
C SER A 9 6.75 -8.36 -24.03
N ARG A 10 7.44 -7.61 -23.14
CA ARG A 10 8.73 -8.05 -22.57
C ARG A 10 9.15 -7.25 -21.32
N CYS A 11 8.50 -7.50 -20.18
CA CYS A 11 9.13 -7.29 -18.87
C CYS A 11 9.79 -8.60 -18.43
N THR A 12 10.94 -8.94 -19.01
CA THR A 12 11.76 -10.12 -18.59
C THR A 12 13.19 -9.74 -18.22
N HIS A 13 13.52 -8.46 -18.10
CA HIS A 13 14.85 -8.05 -17.63
C HIS A 13 14.90 -8.02 -16.10
N ARG A 14 15.54 -9.04 -15.52
CA ARG A 14 15.97 -9.05 -14.12
C ARG A 14 16.90 -7.84 -13.88
N PRO A 15 16.75 -7.08 -12.78
CA PRO A 15 17.76 -6.09 -12.41
C PRO A 15 19.10 -6.81 -12.18
N LYS A 16 20.17 -6.38 -12.87
CA LYS A 16 21.50 -7.02 -12.77
C LYS A 16 22.27 -6.63 -11.50
N SER A 17 21.90 -5.56 -10.80
CA SER A 17 22.47 -5.23 -9.49
C SER A 17 21.39 -4.68 -8.54
N PRO A 18 21.41 -5.06 -7.26
CA PRO A 18 20.51 -4.51 -6.24
C PRO A 18 20.80 -3.02 -5.96
N LEU A 19 22.05 -2.57 -6.15
CA LEU A 19 22.44 -1.16 -5.99
C LEU A 19 21.90 -0.23 -7.07
N LEU A 20 21.55 -0.75 -8.26
CA LEU A 20 20.99 0.10 -9.33
C LEU A 20 19.68 0.75 -8.89
N TRP A 21 18.87 0.03 -8.11
CA TRP A 21 17.60 0.54 -7.58
C TRP A 21 17.82 1.61 -6.51
N LEU A 22 18.78 1.41 -5.59
CA LEU A 22 19.13 2.39 -4.55
C LEU A 22 19.68 3.69 -5.18
N ASN A 23 20.58 3.58 -6.16
CA ASN A 23 21.11 4.74 -6.87
C ASN A 23 20.04 5.47 -7.70
N LEU A 24 19.10 4.72 -8.31
CA LEU A 24 17.96 5.33 -8.99
C LEU A 24 17.00 6.01 -7.98
N ILE A 25 16.98 5.58 -6.72
CA ILE A 25 16.22 6.20 -5.62
C ILE A 25 16.76 7.56 -5.27
N SER A 26 18.06 7.68 -5.00
CA SER A 26 18.70 8.95 -4.68
C SER A 26 18.65 9.98 -5.82
N CYS A 27 18.55 9.55 -7.09
CA CYS A 27 18.56 10.47 -8.24
C CYS A 27 17.19 10.98 -8.73
N VAL A 28 16.06 10.32 -8.41
CA VAL A 28 14.73 10.74 -8.92
C VAL A 28 13.84 11.17 -7.74
N ARG A 29 13.73 12.49 -7.60
CA ARG A 29 13.05 13.22 -6.50
C ARG A 29 11.53 13.36 -6.67
N VAL A 30 10.99 13.01 -7.85
CA VAL A 30 9.55 13.09 -8.15
C VAL A 30 9.15 11.89 -9.01
N ALA A 31 8.74 10.79 -8.38
CA ALA A 31 7.99 9.71 -9.02
C ALA A 31 7.49 8.74 -7.96
N TYR A 32 6.21 8.38 -8.02
CA TYR A 32 5.61 7.26 -7.29
C TYR A 32 6.55 6.05 -7.23
N ARG A 33 7.03 5.72 -6.03
CA ARG A 33 7.68 4.44 -5.78
C ARG A 33 6.70 3.59 -4.98
N CYS A 34 5.96 2.73 -5.69
CA CYS A 34 5.31 1.61 -5.03
C CYS A 34 6.44 0.71 -4.49
N LEU A 35 6.58 0.64 -3.18
CA LEU A 35 7.42 -0.40 -2.61
C LEU A 35 6.62 -1.69 -2.72
N CYS A 36 6.98 -2.51 -3.72
CA CYS A 36 6.55 -3.89 -3.76
C CYS A 36 7.31 -4.68 -2.69
N ALA A 37 6.85 -4.62 -1.44
CA ALA A 37 7.36 -5.45 -0.36
C ALA A 37 6.92 -6.89 -0.63
N SER A 38 7.74 -7.65 -1.36
CA SER A 38 7.43 -9.06 -1.65
C SER A 38 7.74 -9.91 -0.42
N THR A 39 6.77 -10.12 0.47
CA THR A 39 7.00 -10.89 1.71
C THR A 39 6.89 -12.41 1.54
N LYS A 40 6.48 -12.90 0.36
CA LYS A 40 6.17 -14.32 0.16
C LYS A 40 7.38 -15.20 -0.20
N GLU A 41 7.55 -16.28 0.56
CA GLU A 41 8.41 -17.43 0.22
C GLU A 41 7.91 -18.22 -1.01
N SER A 42 6.67 -18.00 -1.46
CA SER A 42 6.08 -18.75 -2.57
C SER A 42 6.09 -18.03 -3.92
N VAL A 43 6.58 -16.80 -3.99
CA VAL A 43 6.64 -16.00 -5.23
C VAL A 43 8.00 -16.17 -5.92
N PHE A 44 9.03 -16.49 -5.15
CA PHE A 44 10.32 -16.92 -5.66
C PHE A 44 10.54 -18.39 -5.29
N PRO A 45 10.77 -19.29 -6.25
CA PRO A 45 11.10 -20.68 -5.93
C PRO A 45 12.45 -20.80 -5.19
N ASP A 46 13.27 -19.73 -5.17
CA ASP A 46 14.61 -19.74 -4.60
C ASP A 46 14.65 -19.02 -3.24
N ALA A 47 14.99 -19.76 -2.17
CA ALA A 47 15.26 -19.24 -0.83
C ALA A 47 16.30 -18.09 -0.83
N ILE A 48 17.22 -18.11 -1.80
CA ILE A 48 18.23 -17.07 -2.03
C ILE A 48 17.60 -15.73 -2.42
N LEU A 49 16.59 -15.74 -3.29
CA LEU A 49 15.93 -14.52 -3.75
C LEU A 49 15.09 -13.87 -2.65
N ILE A 50 14.44 -14.69 -1.81
CA ILE A 50 13.67 -14.23 -0.65
C ILE A 50 14.60 -13.58 0.38
N SER A 51 15.74 -14.22 0.64
CA SER A 51 16.74 -13.73 1.58
C SER A 51 17.36 -12.40 1.15
N ARG A 52 17.68 -12.24 -0.14
CA ARG A 52 18.17 -10.97 -0.70
C ARG A 52 17.08 -9.89 -0.73
N ALA A 53 15.83 -10.28 -0.94
CA ALA A 53 14.71 -9.34 -0.96
C ALA A 53 14.52 -8.66 0.41
N ALA A 54 14.65 -9.39 1.52
CA ALA A 54 14.55 -8.79 2.88
C ALA A 54 15.62 -7.71 3.11
N ILE A 55 16.88 -8.00 2.77
CA ILE A 55 18.00 -7.06 2.87
C ILE A 55 17.76 -5.84 1.97
N SER A 56 17.41 -6.07 0.70
CA SER A 56 17.11 -4.98 -0.22
C SER A 56 15.91 -4.14 0.23
N SER A 57 14.89 -4.72 0.89
CA SER A 57 13.76 -3.99 1.43
C SER A 57 14.14 -3.04 2.56
N VAL A 58 15.00 -3.46 3.51
CA VAL A 58 15.50 -2.59 4.59
C VAL A 58 16.28 -1.41 4.03
N LEU A 59 17.27 -1.68 3.18
CA LEU A 59 18.11 -0.64 2.57
C LEU A 59 17.31 0.35 1.72
N THR A 60 16.34 -0.17 0.95
CA THR A 60 15.46 0.65 0.14
C THR A 60 14.56 1.52 1.01
N THR A 61 14.04 0.98 2.11
CA THR A 61 13.16 1.73 3.03
C THR A 61 13.94 2.85 3.72
N HIS A 62 15.19 2.59 4.13
CA HIS A 62 16.09 3.61 4.65
C HIS A 62 16.29 4.76 3.64
N ALA A 63 16.61 4.46 2.38
CA ALA A 63 16.72 5.50 1.35
C ALA A 63 15.40 6.22 1.04
N LEU A 64 14.26 5.53 1.15
CA LEU A 64 12.93 6.12 0.94
C LEU A 64 12.56 7.08 2.06
N LEU A 65 13.00 6.84 3.30
CA LEU A 65 12.70 7.71 4.44
C LEU A 65 13.12 9.16 4.21
N GLU A 66 14.28 9.37 3.57
CA GLU A 66 14.82 10.71 3.33
C GLU A 66 14.35 11.34 2.01
N HIS A 67 14.07 10.52 0.99
CA HIS A 67 13.93 11.00 -0.39
C HIS A 67 12.52 10.86 -0.96
N ALA A 68 11.62 10.16 -0.28
CA ALA A 68 10.24 10.02 -0.71
C ALA A 68 9.29 10.86 0.13
N GLU A 69 8.29 11.45 -0.54
CA GLU A 69 7.25 12.25 0.13
C GLU A 69 6.05 11.39 0.55
N VAL A 70 5.69 10.40 -0.27
CA VAL A 70 4.60 9.44 -0.01
C VAL A 70 4.99 8.11 -0.66
N VAL A 71 4.90 7.02 0.10
CA VAL A 71 5.18 5.66 -0.40
C VAL A 71 3.92 4.82 -0.21
N ASN A 72 3.46 4.17 -1.28
CA ASN A 72 2.34 3.23 -1.18
C ASN A 72 2.87 1.79 -1.11
N LEU A 73 2.51 1.05 -0.07
CA LEU A 73 2.92 -0.34 0.09
C LEU A 73 1.98 -1.27 -0.66
N LEU A 74 2.55 -2.12 -1.52
CA LEU A 74 1.84 -3.17 -2.23
C LEU A 74 2.54 -4.51 -1.95
N ASP A 75 1.94 -5.34 -1.12
CA ASP A 75 2.45 -6.67 -0.79
C ASP A 75 1.93 -7.70 -1.79
N ASN A 76 2.86 -8.36 -2.47
CA ASN A 76 2.55 -9.45 -3.40
C ASN A 76 1.73 -10.57 -2.73
N GLU A 77 1.95 -10.85 -1.44
CA GLU A 77 1.20 -11.87 -0.72
C GLU A 77 -0.27 -11.50 -0.54
N ALA A 78 -0.53 -10.25 -0.16
CA ALA A 78 -1.89 -9.75 0.02
C ALA A 78 -2.64 -9.70 -1.32
N VAL A 79 -2.01 -9.16 -2.37
CA VAL A 79 -2.57 -9.14 -3.74
C VAL A 79 -2.83 -10.55 -4.24
N TYR A 80 -1.92 -11.50 -3.99
CA TYR A 80 -2.12 -12.91 -4.35
C TYR A 80 -3.32 -13.53 -3.62
N ALA A 81 -3.49 -13.24 -2.33
CA ALA A 81 -4.63 -13.73 -1.55
C ALA A 81 -5.94 -13.17 -2.10
N ILE A 82 -6.00 -11.87 -2.41
CA ILE A 82 -7.16 -11.22 -3.03
C ILE A 82 -7.51 -11.89 -4.37
N CYS A 83 -6.53 -12.09 -5.25
CA CYS A 83 -6.78 -12.78 -6.53
C CYS A 83 -7.29 -14.21 -6.35
N LYS A 84 -6.80 -14.92 -5.33
CA LYS A 84 -7.20 -16.31 -5.07
C LYS A 84 -8.61 -16.42 -4.49
N HIS A 85 -8.94 -15.57 -3.52
CA HIS A 85 -10.20 -15.65 -2.78
C HIS A 85 -11.35 -14.90 -3.47
N ASN A 86 -11.08 -13.72 -4.02
CA ASN A 86 -12.14 -12.87 -4.55
C ASN A 86 -12.38 -13.12 -6.04
N LEU A 87 -11.31 -13.33 -6.82
CA LEU A 87 -11.38 -13.58 -8.27
C LEU A 87 -11.47 -15.08 -8.63
N ASP A 88 -11.48 -15.96 -7.63
CA ASP A 88 -11.53 -17.43 -7.77
C ASP A 88 -10.42 -18.00 -8.68
N VAL A 89 -9.27 -17.34 -8.76
CA VAL A 89 -8.13 -17.82 -9.55
C VAL A 89 -7.29 -18.77 -8.68
N PRO A 90 -7.26 -20.10 -8.94
CA PRO A 90 -6.64 -21.06 -8.03
C PRO A 90 -5.12 -20.89 -7.92
N ARG A 91 -4.47 -20.44 -9.01
CA ARG A 91 -3.03 -20.16 -9.08
C ARG A 91 -2.80 -18.82 -9.78
N PRO A 92 -2.91 -17.69 -9.07
CA PRO A 92 -2.63 -16.38 -9.63
C PRO A 92 -1.20 -16.27 -10.19
N THR A 93 -1.07 -15.76 -11.40
CA THR A 93 0.20 -15.45 -12.05
C THR A 93 0.55 -13.96 -11.85
N TYR A 94 1.78 -13.56 -12.12
CA TYR A 94 2.15 -12.13 -12.08
C TYR A 94 1.31 -11.26 -13.00
N SER A 95 0.80 -11.80 -14.12
CA SER A 95 -0.13 -11.07 -14.98
C SER A 95 -1.43 -10.74 -14.25
N ASN A 96 -1.95 -11.64 -13.42
CA ASN A 96 -3.16 -11.40 -12.63
C ASN A 96 -2.90 -10.35 -11.54
N LEU A 97 -1.78 -10.49 -10.81
CA LEU A 97 -1.38 -9.54 -9.75
C LEU A 97 -1.19 -8.13 -10.32
N ASN A 98 -0.44 -8.02 -11.44
CA ASN A 98 -0.16 -6.73 -12.07
C ASN A 98 -1.44 -6.08 -12.60
N ARG A 99 -2.41 -6.83 -13.11
CA ARG A 99 -3.70 -6.28 -13.53
C ARG A 99 -4.44 -5.63 -12.38
N LEU A 100 -4.45 -6.26 -11.19
CA LEU A 100 -5.07 -5.69 -10.00
C LEU A 100 -4.32 -4.43 -9.54
N ILE A 101 -3.00 -4.50 -9.44
CA ILE A 101 -2.15 -3.35 -9.08
C ILE A 101 -2.36 -2.18 -10.05
N CYS A 102 -2.45 -2.44 -11.36
CA CYS A 102 -2.74 -1.42 -12.36
C CYS A 102 -4.09 -0.72 -12.12
N GLN A 103 -5.10 -1.43 -11.63
CA GLN A 103 -6.39 -0.80 -11.31
C GLN A 103 -6.29 0.13 -10.10
N VAL A 104 -5.54 -0.28 -9.05
CA VAL A 104 -5.27 0.57 -7.88
C VAL A 104 -4.55 1.85 -8.30
N ILE A 105 -3.44 1.72 -9.05
CA ILE A 105 -2.66 2.87 -9.53
C ILE A 105 -3.50 3.76 -10.46
N SER A 106 -4.33 3.15 -11.31
CA SER A 106 -5.27 3.88 -12.18
C SER A 106 -6.29 4.67 -11.37
N ALA A 107 -6.79 4.13 -10.26
CA ALA A 107 -7.71 4.84 -9.37
C ALA A 107 -7.02 6.00 -8.64
N MET A 108 -5.81 5.79 -8.11
CA MET A 108 -5.02 6.84 -7.45
C MET A 108 -4.68 8.01 -8.38
N THR A 109 -4.37 7.72 -9.64
CA THR A 109 -4.01 8.72 -10.66
C THR A 109 -5.22 9.20 -11.48
N ALA A 110 -6.45 8.88 -11.07
CA ALA A 110 -7.63 9.24 -11.85
C ALA A 110 -7.89 10.76 -11.81
N SER A 111 -7.69 11.40 -10.66
CA SER A 111 -7.95 12.84 -10.45
C SER A 111 -7.07 13.75 -11.31
N ILE A 112 -5.85 13.34 -11.64
CA ILE A 112 -4.95 14.11 -12.53
C ILE A 112 -5.24 13.87 -14.01
N ARG A 113 -5.88 12.75 -14.37
CA ARG A 113 -6.11 12.35 -15.77
C ARG A 113 -7.49 12.74 -16.26
N PHE A 114 -8.45 12.79 -15.35
CA PHE A 114 -9.85 13.00 -15.67
C PHE A 114 -10.43 14.00 -14.69
N ASP A 115 -11.27 14.89 -15.20
CA ASP A 115 -12.04 15.75 -14.35
C ASP A 115 -13.10 14.96 -13.58
N GLY A 116 -13.35 15.37 -12.34
CA GLY A 116 -14.21 14.70 -11.39
C GLY A 116 -15.07 15.71 -10.64
N GLN A 117 -16.15 15.24 -10.01
CA GLN A 117 -17.02 16.10 -9.20
C GLN A 117 -16.30 16.61 -7.96
N LEU A 118 -15.37 15.81 -7.43
CA LEU A 118 -14.53 16.14 -6.30
C LEU A 118 -13.14 15.58 -6.59
N ASN A 119 -12.20 16.45 -6.96
CA ASN A 119 -10.83 16.04 -7.26
C ASN A 119 -9.98 16.18 -5.99
N VAL A 120 -9.22 15.13 -5.68
CA VAL A 120 -8.13 15.17 -4.70
C VAL A 120 -6.84 15.07 -5.50
N ASP A 121 -6.01 16.10 -5.44
CA ASP A 121 -4.74 16.10 -6.18
C ASP A 121 -3.71 15.21 -5.48
N ILE A 122 -2.74 14.74 -6.25
CA ILE A 122 -1.62 13.93 -5.76
C ILE A 122 -0.77 14.75 -4.79
N ASN A 123 -0.59 16.05 -5.06
CA ASN A 123 0.11 16.95 -4.14
C ASN A 123 -0.63 17.08 -2.81
N GLU A 124 -1.95 16.89 -2.82
CA GLU A 124 -2.76 16.88 -1.60
C GLU A 124 -2.62 15.57 -0.81
N PHE A 125 -2.04 14.50 -1.36
CA PHE A 125 -1.79 13.28 -0.57
C PHE A 125 -0.72 13.53 0.49
N GLN A 126 0.33 14.27 0.18
CA GLN A 126 1.35 14.61 1.17
C GLN A 126 0.71 15.44 2.31
N THR A 127 0.01 16.52 1.98
CA THR A 127 -0.56 17.42 2.99
C THR A 127 -1.73 16.81 3.77
N ASN A 128 -2.53 15.92 3.17
CA ASN A 128 -3.69 15.33 3.83
C ASN A 128 -3.40 14.01 4.54
N LEU A 129 -2.41 13.23 4.10
CA LEU A 129 -2.17 11.88 4.60
C LEU A 129 -0.89 11.74 5.42
N VAL A 130 0.06 12.67 5.30
CA VAL A 130 1.36 12.60 6.00
C VAL A 130 1.39 13.64 7.13
N PRO A 131 0.98 13.28 8.36
CA PRO A 131 1.06 14.19 9.50
C PRO A 131 2.51 14.45 9.93
N TYR A 132 3.39 13.47 9.77
CA TYR A 132 4.80 13.53 10.15
C TYR A 132 5.68 13.07 8.98
N PRO A 133 6.77 13.79 8.64
CA PRO A 133 7.60 13.47 7.47
C PRO A 133 8.14 12.03 7.41
N ARG A 134 8.45 11.39 8.55
CA ARG A 134 8.92 9.99 8.60
C ARG A 134 7.78 8.97 8.40
N ILE A 135 6.54 9.35 8.67
CA ILE A 135 5.35 8.49 8.69
C ILE A 135 4.56 8.69 7.39
N HIS A 136 5.21 8.37 6.26
CA HIS A 136 4.66 8.61 4.93
C HIS A 136 4.34 7.33 4.14
N PHE A 137 4.31 6.18 4.83
CA PHE A 137 3.95 4.90 4.23
C PHE A 137 2.44 4.67 4.32
N MET A 138 1.82 4.50 3.16
CA MET A 138 0.38 4.35 2.99
C MET A 138 0.00 2.89 2.78
N LEU A 139 -1.12 2.52 3.38
CA LEU A 139 -1.86 1.30 3.06
C LEU A 139 -2.89 1.62 1.98
N SER A 140 -3.01 0.71 1.01
CA SER A 140 -4.06 0.78 0.00
C SER A 140 -5.04 -0.37 0.11
N SER A 141 -6.30 -0.11 -0.22
CA SER A 141 -7.33 -1.13 -0.40
C SER A 141 -8.16 -0.79 -1.62
N PHE A 142 -8.68 -1.81 -2.29
CA PHE A 142 -9.50 -1.64 -3.48
C PHE A 142 -10.76 -2.47 -3.38
N ALA A 143 -11.89 -1.83 -3.65
CA ALA A 143 -13.18 -2.48 -3.69
C ALA A 143 -14.04 -1.92 -4.84
N PRO A 144 -14.85 -2.74 -5.50
CA PRO A 144 -14.91 -4.18 -5.33
C PRO A 144 -13.89 -4.92 -6.19
N VAL A 145 -13.37 -6.03 -5.67
CA VAL A 145 -12.61 -7.02 -6.45
C VAL A 145 -13.51 -8.23 -6.63
N ILE A 146 -14.17 -8.34 -7.78
CA ILE A 146 -15.10 -9.44 -8.06
C ILE A 146 -14.85 -10.04 -9.46
N SER A 147 -15.05 -11.35 -9.58
CA SER A 147 -15.00 -12.06 -10.86
C SER A 147 -16.21 -11.73 -11.74
N ALA A 148 -16.07 -11.89 -13.05
CA ALA A 148 -17.15 -11.61 -14.01
C ALA A 148 -18.44 -12.40 -13.71
N GLU A 149 -18.32 -13.63 -13.22
CA GLU A 149 -19.45 -14.49 -12.86
C GLU A 149 -20.21 -13.99 -11.63
N LYS A 150 -19.48 -13.52 -10.60
CA LYS A 150 -20.06 -12.97 -9.37
C LYS A 150 -20.75 -11.62 -9.62
N ALA A 151 -20.15 -10.77 -10.46
CA ALA A 151 -20.68 -9.45 -10.79
C ALA A 151 -22.04 -9.47 -11.51
N MET A 152 -22.40 -10.57 -12.17
CA MET A 152 -23.72 -10.71 -12.81
C MET A 152 -24.85 -10.96 -11.80
N ARG A 153 -24.53 -11.42 -10.59
CA ARG A 153 -25.54 -11.85 -9.59
C ARG A 153 -25.96 -10.72 -8.67
N GLU A 154 -25.04 -9.84 -8.29
CA GLU A 154 -25.29 -8.79 -7.30
C GLU A 154 -24.66 -7.47 -7.72
N LYS A 155 -25.43 -6.38 -7.56
CA LYS A 155 -24.91 -5.01 -7.68
C LYS A 155 -24.56 -4.51 -6.28
N GLN A 156 -23.35 -3.99 -6.11
CA GLN A 156 -22.93 -3.42 -4.83
C GLN A 156 -23.28 -1.94 -4.75
N SER A 157 -23.84 -1.52 -3.62
CA SER A 157 -24.11 -0.12 -3.33
C SER A 157 -22.82 0.63 -3.00
N VAL A 158 -22.86 1.97 -2.98
CA VAL A 158 -21.73 2.79 -2.52
C VAL A 158 -21.36 2.41 -1.08
N GLN A 159 -22.35 2.16 -0.24
CA GLN A 159 -22.13 1.77 1.15
C GLN A 159 -21.38 0.43 1.26
N ASP A 160 -21.76 -0.58 0.46
CA ASP A 160 -21.12 -1.90 0.51
C ASP A 160 -19.65 -1.82 0.09
N ILE A 161 -19.36 -1.15 -1.03
CA ILE A 161 -17.97 -1.02 -1.51
C ILE A 161 -17.11 -0.21 -0.53
N THR A 162 -17.69 0.78 0.16
CA THR A 162 -16.97 1.54 1.18
C THR A 162 -16.65 0.67 2.39
N LEU A 163 -17.59 -0.17 2.85
CA LEU A 163 -17.34 -1.10 3.95
C LEU A 163 -16.29 -2.15 3.57
N ASP A 164 -16.38 -2.69 2.36
CA ASP A 164 -15.42 -3.65 1.82
C ASP A 164 -13.99 -3.07 1.73
N ALA A 165 -13.85 -1.76 1.48
CA ALA A 165 -12.54 -1.11 1.45
C ALA A 165 -11.83 -1.13 2.81
N PHE A 166 -12.57 -1.15 3.93
CA PHE A 166 -12.02 -1.28 5.28
C PHE A 166 -11.88 -2.73 5.74
N ASP A 167 -12.27 -3.71 4.92
CA ASP A 167 -12.07 -5.12 5.26
C ASP A 167 -10.58 -5.49 5.12
N PRO A 168 -9.95 -6.08 6.15
CA PRO A 168 -8.58 -6.58 6.06
C PRO A 168 -8.34 -7.52 4.87
N SER A 169 -9.36 -8.22 4.38
CA SER A 169 -9.23 -9.12 3.22
C SER A 169 -8.91 -8.40 1.91
N ASN A 170 -9.26 -7.11 1.80
CA ASN A 170 -9.08 -6.32 0.58
C ASN A 170 -7.88 -5.36 0.66
N MET A 171 -7.17 -5.36 1.79
CA MET A 171 -5.92 -4.60 1.97
C MET A 171 -4.82 -5.14 1.05
N MET A 172 -4.13 -4.24 0.37
CA MET A 172 -3.03 -4.55 -0.54
C MET A 172 -1.71 -4.81 0.19
N ALA A 173 -1.67 -4.63 1.51
CA ALA A 173 -0.56 -5.03 2.36
C ALA A 173 -1.06 -6.00 3.44
N LYS A 174 -0.21 -6.97 3.80
CA LYS A 174 -0.57 -7.99 4.78
C LYS A 174 -0.48 -7.41 6.20
N CYS A 175 -1.49 -6.72 6.67
CA CYS A 175 -1.57 -6.21 8.04
C CYS A 175 -3.04 -6.19 8.47
N ASP A 176 -3.31 -6.30 9.77
CA ASP A 176 -4.67 -6.08 10.26
C ASP A 176 -4.83 -4.60 10.67
N PRO A 177 -5.58 -3.78 9.90
CA PRO A 177 -5.84 -2.38 10.24
C PRO A 177 -6.53 -2.20 11.60
N ARG A 178 -7.13 -3.26 12.17
CA ARG A 178 -7.81 -3.24 13.47
C ARG A 178 -6.84 -3.22 14.66
N HIS A 179 -5.59 -3.63 14.46
CA HIS A 179 -4.55 -3.56 15.50
C HIS A 179 -3.84 -2.19 15.54
N GLY A 180 -4.18 -1.29 14.61
CA GLY A 180 -3.63 0.05 14.57
C GLY A 180 -4.72 1.12 14.59
N LYS A 181 -4.28 2.37 14.46
CA LYS A 181 -5.14 3.54 14.36
C LYS A 181 -4.88 4.24 13.04
N PHE A 182 -5.96 4.69 12.42
CA PHE A 182 -5.92 5.52 11.23
C PHE A 182 -5.58 6.96 11.61
N MET A 183 -4.54 7.51 11.00
CA MET A 183 -4.22 8.94 11.10
C MET A 183 -5.01 9.74 10.06
N ALA A 184 -5.08 9.20 8.85
CA ALA A 184 -5.79 9.80 7.74
C ALA A 184 -6.22 8.73 6.73
N CYS A 185 -7.32 8.99 6.03
CA CYS A 185 -7.90 8.09 5.05
C CYS A 185 -8.47 8.87 3.88
N CYS A 186 -8.04 8.56 2.67
CA CYS A 186 -8.59 9.09 1.43
C CYS A 186 -9.36 7.99 0.70
N LEU A 187 -10.63 8.26 0.34
CA LEU A 187 -11.50 7.37 -0.42
C LEU A 187 -11.70 7.94 -1.83
N LEU A 188 -11.14 7.26 -2.83
CA LEU A 188 -11.17 7.66 -4.22
C LEU A 188 -12.23 6.86 -4.96
N TYR A 189 -13.43 7.41 -5.06
CA TYR A 189 -14.56 6.82 -5.75
C TYR A 189 -14.51 7.07 -7.26
N ARG A 190 -14.98 6.08 -8.02
CA ARG A 190 -15.10 6.13 -9.47
C ARG A 190 -16.41 5.56 -9.96
N GLY A 191 -16.96 6.17 -11.02
CA GLY A 191 -18.17 5.72 -11.71
C GLY A 191 -19.43 6.38 -11.19
N ASP A 192 -20.53 5.62 -11.20
CA ASP A 192 -21.84 6.09 -10.76
C ASP A 192 -21.92 6.15 -9.23
N VAL A 193 -21.51 7.30 -8.68
CA VAL A 193 -21.41 7.56 -7.24
C VAL A 193 -21.99 8.93 -6.92
N VAL A 194 -22.97 8.96 -6.01
CA VAL A 194 -23.62 10.18 -5.55
C VAL A 194 -22.96 10.65 -4.24
N PRO A 195 -22.55 11.93 -4.13
CA PRO A 195 -21.88 12.45 -2.92
C PRO A 195 -22.66 12.24 -1.61
N LYS A 196 -24.00 12.26 -1.67
CA LYS A 196 -24.88 12.00 -0.51
C LYS A 196 -24.69 10.58 0.05
N ASP A 197 -24.55 9.60 -0.84
CA ASP A 197 -24.40 8.20 -0.45
C ASP A 197 -23.00 7.96 0.13
N VAL A 198 -21.97 8.64 -0.41
CA VAL A 198 -20.61 8.63 0.14
C VAL A 198 -20.60 9.15 1.58
N ASN A 199 -21.24 10.29 1.84
CA ASN A 199 -21.32 10.85 3.19
C ASN A 199 -22.05 9.90 4.17
N SER A 200 -23.13 9.27 3.72
CA SER A 200 -23.89 8.30 4.51
C SER A 200 -23.04 7.05 4.81
N ALA A 201 -22.30 6.54 3.83
CA ALA A 201 -21.38 5.42 3.98
C ALA A 201 -20.24 5.71 4.97
N ILE A 202 -19.66 6.92 4.91
CA ILE A 202 -18.59 7.33 5.84
C ILE A 202 -19.11 7.46 7.27
N GLN A 203 -20.33 7.98 7.47
CA GLN A 203 -20.95 8.01 8.80
C GLN A 203 -21.11 6.60 9.38
N LEU A 204 -21.46 5.62 8.55
CA LEU A 204 -21.53 4.23 8.97
C LEU A 204 -20.15 3.64 9.29
N VAL A 205 -19.12 3.94 8.49
CA VAL A 205 -17.74 3.50 8.81
C VAL A 205 -17.30 4.07 10.15
N LYS A 206 -17.57 5.36 10.40
CA LYS A 206 -17.23 6.03 11.66
C LYS A 206 -17.94 5.44 12.88
N SER A 207 -19.13 4.86 12.72
CA SER A 207 -19.85 4.22 13.83
C SER A 207 -19.34 2.81 14.14
N LYS A 208 -18.55 2.19 13.24
CA LYS A 208 -17.95 0.88 13.47
C LYS A 208 -16.73 0.99 14.38
N ARG A 209 -16.75 0.25 15.50
CA ARG A 209 -15.62 0.16 16.46
C ARG A 209 -14.33 -0.43 15.86
N THR A 210 -14.42 -1.10 14.71
CA THR A 210 -13.28 -1.72 14.02
C THR A 210 -12.41 -0.71 13.27
N VAL A 211 -12.89 0.52 13.07
CA VAL A 211 -12.14 1.59 12.41
C VAL A 211 -11.87 2.67 13.45
N GLN A 212 -10.68 2.66 14.03
CA GLN A 212 -10.26 3.60 15.06
C GLN A 212 -9.35 4.65 14.45
N PHE A 213 -9.66 5.91 14.69
CA PHE A 213 -8.78 7.02 14.35
C PHE A 213 -7.98 7.46 15.58
N VAL A 214 -6.83 8.10 15.34
CA VAL A 214 -6.07 8.77 16.39
C VAL A 214 -6.86 9.93 17.03
N ASP A 215 -6.65 10.17 18.33
CA ASP A 215 -7.42 11.14 19.13
C ASP A 215 -7.39 12.56 18.55
N TRP A 216 -6.23 12.96 18.02
CA TRP A 216 -5.99 14.29 17.47
C TRP A 216 -6.56 14.46 16.05
N CYS A 217 -7.04 13.40 15.40
CA CYS A 217 -7.67 13.44 14.07
C CYS A 217 -8.93 12.56 13.97
N PRO A 218 -10.03 12.91 14.68
CA PRO A 218 -11.25 12.09 14.71
C PRO A 218 -12.03 12.07 13.38
N THR A 219 -11.71 12.97 12.44
CA THR A 219 -12.43 13.13 11.16
C THR A 219 -11.50 13.10 9.95
N GLY A 220 -10.43 12.29 9.99
CA GLY A 220 -9.41 12.19 8.95
C GLY A 220 -9.83 11.62 7.59
N PHE A 221 -11.11 11.71 7.19
CA PHE A 221 -11.60 11.25 5.89
C PHE A 221 -11.52 12.35 4.83
N LYS A 222 -10.91 12.02 3.70
CA LYS A 222 -10.96 12.77 2.45
C LYS A 222 -11.62 11.93 1.37
N CYS A 223 -12.32 12.57 0.46
CA CYS A 223 -13.03 11.88 -0.61
C CYS A 223 -12.67 12.52 -1.95
N GLY A 224 -12.43 11.68 -2.95
CA GLY A 224 -12.44 12.07 -4.36
C GLY A 224 -13.55 11.32 -5.08
N ILE A 225 -14.26 11.98 -6.00
CA ILE A 225 -15.33 11.38 -6.79
C ILE A 225 -15.09 11.69 -8.26
N ASN A 226 -14.84 10.65 -9.04
CA ASN A 226 -14.70 10.74 -10.48
C ASN A 226 -15.86 10.04 -11.19
N SER A 227 -16.56 10.73 -12.09
CA SER A 227 -17.70 10.18 -12.82
C SER A 227 -17.31 9.08 -13.82
N GLN A 228 -16.03 8.96 -14.19
CA GLN A 228 -15.56 7.95 -15.14
C GLN A 228 -15.43 6.58 -14.45
N PRO A 229 -16.20 5.57 -14.87
CA PRO A 229 -16.13 4.24 -14.29
C PRO A 229 -14.77 3.58 -14.58
N MET A 230 -14.43 2.58 -13.78
CA MET A 230 -13.24 1.76 -14.03
C MET A 230 -13.38 1.03 -15.36
N MET A 231 -12.31 1.02 -16.15
CA MET A 231 -12.24 0.24 -17.38
C MET A 231 -11.61 -1.13 -17.11
N PRO A 232 -12.34 -2.24 -17.30
CA PRO A 232 -11.75 -3.57 -17.17
C PRO A 232 -10.73 -3.79 -18.29
N ILE A 233 -9.68 -4.54 -17.98
CA ILE A 233 -8.69 -4.94 -18.97
C ILE A 233 -9.32 -6.06 -19.83
N PRO A 234 -9.31 -5.97 -21.17
CA PRO A 234 -9.83 -7.05 -22.02
C PRO A 234 -9.14 -8.39 -21.72
N GLY A 235 -9.92 -9.43 -21.48
CA GLY A 235 -9.39 -10.73 -21.04
C GLY A 235 -8.77 -10.71 -19.63
N GLY A 236 -9.11 -9.71 -18.83
CA GLY A 236 -8.78 -9.59 -17.42
C GLY A 236 -9.77 -10.33 -16.53
N ASP A 237 -9.35 -10.56 -15.29
CA ASP A 237 -10.09 -11.38 -14.32
C ASP A 237 -11.12 -10.58 -13.52
N ILE A 238 -10.98 -9.24 -13.50
CA ILE A 238 -11.84 -8.31 -12.77
C ILE A 238 -13.04 -7.94 -13.64
N ALA A 239 -14.24 -8.05 -13.07
CA ALA A 239 -15.48 -7.71 -13.74
C ALA A 239 -15.58 -6.21 -14.08
N LYS A 240 -16.42 -5.89 -15.07
CA LYS A 240 -16.88 -4.52 -15.27
C LYS A 240 -17.84 -4.16 -14.14
N VAL A 241 -17.54 -3.06 -13.44
CA VAL A 241 -18.39 -2.54 -12.36
C VAL A 241 -18.81 -1.10 -12.67
N GLU A 242 -20.01 -0.74 -12.24
CA GLU A 242 -20.56 0.62 -12.41
C GLU A 242 -19.89 1.62 -11.46
N ARG A 243 -19.38 1.12 -10.33
CA ARG A 243 -18.74 1.92 -9.28
C ARG A 243 -17.61 1.15 -8.61
N SER A 244 -16.59 1.87 -8.16
CA SER A 244 -15.45 1.34 -7.41
C SER A 244 -14.88 2.40 -6.48
N VAL A 245 -14.17 1.97 -5.44
CA VAL A 245 -13.45 2.82 -4.49
C VAL A 245 -12.03 2.28 -4.28
N CYS A 246 -11.07 3.18 -4.32
CA CYS A 246 -9.70 2.92 -3.86
C CYS A 246 -9.48 3.70 -2.57
N MET A 247 -9.19 3.00 -1.49
CA MET A 247 -8.81 3.61 -0.23
C MET A 247 -7.30 3.74 -0.18
N VAL A 248 -6.81 4.92 0.21
CA VAL A 248 -5.41 5.18 0.55
C VAL A 248 -5.40 5.74 1.95
N SER A 249 -4.80 5.03 2.89
CA SER A 249 -4.87 5.36 4.30
C SER A 249 -3.52 5.30 4.96
N ASN A 250 -3.24 6.26 5.84
CA ASN A 250 -2.11 6.21 6.75
C ASN A 250 -2.59 5.60 8.08
N SER A 251 -2.06 4.43 8.42
CA SER A 251 -2.43 3.68 9.62
C SER A 251 -1.19 3.12 10.30
N THR A 252 -1.19 3.12 11.63
CA THR A 252 -0.08 2.56 12.43
C THR A 252 0.04 1.05 12.30
N ALA A 253 -0.99 0.36 11.77
CA ALA A 253 -0.95 -1.09 11.50
C ALA A 253 0.14 -1.48 10.50
N ILE A 254 0.68 -0.53 9.73
CA ILE A 254 1.80 -0.75 8.81
C ILE A 254 3.09 -1.16 9.53
N ALA A 255 3.22 -0.84 10.83
CA ALA A 255 4.33 -1.28 11.66
C ALA A 255 4.51 -2.81 11.66
N GLU A 256 3.41 -3.58 11.59
CA GLU A 256 3.47 -5.04 11.46
C GLU A 256 4.24 -5.50 10.21
N VAL A 257 4.18 -4.71 9.13
CA VAL A 257 4.91 -5.01 7.88
C VAL A 257 6.40 -4.80 8.09
N PHE A 258 6.80 -3.69 8.72
CA PHE A 258 8.19 -3.39 9.04
C PHE A 258 8.78 -4.41 10.02
N GLN A 259 8.06 -4.77 11.08
CA GLN A 259 8.49 -5.78 12.05
C GLN A 259 8.80 -7.12 11.39
N ARG A 260 7.98 -7.57 10.43
CA ARG A 260 8.26 -8.80 9.67
C ARG A 260 9.48 -8.68 8.76
N ILE A 261 9.71 -7.52 8.15
CA ILE A 261 10.89 -7.27 7.32
C ILE A 261 12.15 -7.25 8.19
N ASN A 262 12.13 -6.55 9.30
CA ASN A 262 13.22 -6.45 10.26
C ASN A 262 13.57 -7.80 10.88
N HIS A 263 12.57 -8.59 11.29
CA HIS A 263 12.80 -9.94 11.81
C HIS A 263 13.52 -10.82 10.78
N LYS A 264 13.09 -10.78 9.51
CA LYS A 264 13.77 -11.52 8.42
C LYS A 264 15.18 -11.01 8.19
N PHE A 265 15.38 -9.70 8.21
CA PHE A 265 16.70 -9.09 8.08
C PHE A 265 17.64 -9.58 9.18
N ASP A 266 17.21 -9.53 10.44
CA ASP A 266 18.01 -9.92 11.61
C ASP A 266 18.47 -11.38 11.52
N LEU A 267 17.57 -12.29 11.12
CA LEU A 267 17.90 -13.71 10.90
C LEU A 267 18.97 -13.91 9.83
N MET A 268 18.94 -13.13 8.75
CA MET A 268 19.93 -13.23 7.67
C MET A 268 21.25 -12.56 8.04
N TYR A 269 21.19 -11.38 8.67
CA TYR A 269 22.36 -10.59 9.04
C TYR A 269 23.15 -11.23 10.17
N ALA A 270 22.49 -11.88 11.14
CA ALA A 270 23.15 -12.66 12.20
C ALA A 270 24.06 -13.77 11.66
N LYS A 271 23.73 -14.32 10.47
CA LYS A 271 24.55 -15.33 9.78
C LYS A 271 25.50 -14.73 8.73
N ARG A 272 25.57 -13.40 8.62
CA ARG A 272 26.27 -12.67 7.53
C ARG A 272 25.91 -13.19 6.13
N ALA A 273 24.67 -13.66 5.96
CA ALA A 273 24.23 -14.25 4.71
C ALA A 273 24.05 -13.15 3.65
N PHE A 274 24.61 -13.37 2.45
CA PHE A 274 24.56 -12.46 1.31
C PHE A 274 25.23 -11.09 1.46
N VAL A 275 25.75 -10.72 2.64
CA VAL A 275 26.42 -9.43 2.90
C VAL A 275 27.59 -9.19 1.93
N HIS A 276 28.41 -10.22 1.68
CA HIS A 276 29.56 -10.13 0.77
C HIS A 276 29.20 -9.71 -0.67
N TRP A 277 27.98 -9.99 -1.14
CA TRP A 277 27.54 -9.56 -2.47
C TRP A 277 27.35 -8.05 -2.56
N TYR A 278 26.91 -7.42 -1.48
CA TYR A 278 26.70 -5.98 -1.44
C TYR A 278 28.02 -5.25 -1.17
N VAL A 279 28.83 -5.76 -0.23
CA VAL A 279 30.17 -5.22 0.04
C VAL A 279 31.09 -5.35 -1.18
N GLY A 280 31.01 -6.46 -1.90
CA GLY A 280 31.76 -6.67 -3.15
C GLY A 280 31.35 -5.73 -4.29
N GLU A 281 30.18 -5.10 -4.22
CA GLU A 281 29.69 -4.10 -5.16
C GLU A 281 29.96 -2.65 -4.69
N GLY A 282 30.70 -2.48 -3.58
CA GLY A 282 31.18 -1.18 -3.11
C GLY A 282 30.37 -0.55 -1.96
N MET A 283 29.45 -1.28 -1.34
CA MET A 283 28.68 -0.83 -0.18
C MET A 283 29.45 -1.07 1.13
N GLU A 284 29.43 -0.11 2.06
CA GLU A 284 30.10 -0.31 3.35
C GLU A 284 29.27 -1.22 4.27
N GLU A 285 29.92 -2.06 5.08
CA GLU A 285 29.20 -2.97 6.00
C GLU A 285 28.41 -2.20 7.07
N GLY A 286 28.85 -0.98 7.41
CA GLY A 286 28.17 -0.11 8.38
C GLY A 286 26.78 0.34 7.94
N GLU A 287 26.55 0.50 6.63
CA GLU A 287 25.24 0.93 6.09
C GLU A 287 24.11 -0.08 6.40
N PHE A 288 24.44 -1.36 6.60
CA PHE A 288 23.44 -2.36 7.01
C PHE A 288 22.90 -2.10 8.41
N SER A 289 23.79 -1.75 9.34
CA SER A 289 23.42 -1.46 10.73
C SER A 289 22.65 -0.15 10.82
N GLU A 290 23.09 0.88 10.11
CA GLU A 290 22.41 2.18 10.04
C GLU A 290 20.98 2.03 9.50
N ALA A 291 20.81 1.37 8.35
CA ALA A 291 19.49 1.15 7.79
C ALA A 291 18.57 0.35 8.72
N ARG A 292 19.12 -0.60 9.50
CA ARG A 292 18.36 -1.39 10.47
C ARG A 292 17.96 -0.59 11.71
N GLU A 293 18.83 0.29 12.19
CA GLU A 293 18.56 1.21 13.30
C GLU A 293 17.48 2.22 12.92
N ASP A 294 17.54 2.76 11.70
CA ASP A 294 16.52 3.69 11.20
C ASP A 294 15.14 3.06 11.08
N LEU A 295 15.06 1.82 10.61
CA LEU A 295 13.79 1.08 10.59
C LEU A 295 13.30 0.73 12.00
N ALA A 296 14.19 0.49 12.96
CA ALA A 296 13.81 0.31 14.36
C ALA A 296 13.21 1.60 14.94
N ALA A 297 13.82 2.74 14.65
CA ALA A 297 13.31 4.05 15.05
C ALA A 297 11.95 4.32 14.39
N LEU A 298 11.77 3.96 13.11
CA LEU A 298 10.50 4.09 12.41
C LEU A 298 9.39 3.24 13.06
N GLU A 299 9.68 2.01 13.46
CA GLU A 299 8.71 1.17 14.20
C GLU A 299 8.27 1.86 15.50
N LYS A 300 9.23 2.40 16.24
CA LYS A 300 8.95 3.15 17.47
C LYS A 300 8.12 4.41 17.21
N ASP A 301 8.40 5.16 16.13
CA ASP A 301 7.60 6.32 15.73
C ASP A 301 6.12 5.92 15.50
N TYR A 302 5.87 4.77 14.87
CA TYR A 302 4.50 4.26 14.65
C TYR A 302 3.83 3.79 15.95
N GLU A 303 4.58 3.20 16.88
CA GLU A 303 4.08 2.81 18.20
C GLU A 303 3.69 4.04 19.04
N GLU A 304 4.55 5.06 19.07
CA GLU A 304 4.30 6.32 19.80
C GLU A 304 3.07 7.05 19.26
N VAL A 305 2.84 7.05 17.94
CA VAL A 305 1.61 7.63 17.35
C VAL A 305 0.37 6.77 17.62
N GLY A 306 0.54 5.47 17.79
CA GLY A 306 -0.55 4.55 18.12
C GLY A 306 -0.99 4.60 19.58
N ALA A 307 -0.09 5.01 20.48
CA ALA A 307 -0.38 5.18 21.90
C ALA A 307 -1.45 6.26 22.12
N ASP A 308 -2.42 5.98 22.99
CA ASP A 308 -3.41 6.98 23.37
C ASP A 308 -2.74 8.11 24.15
N SER A 309 -3.23 9.32 23.98
CA SER A 309 -2.73 10.53 24.67
C SER A 309 -2.86 10.49 26.20
N VAL A 310 -3.42 9.42 26.75
CA VAL A 310 -3.72 9.23 28.18
C VAL A 310 -2.56 8.60 28.96
N GLU A 311 -1.57 7.96 28.33
CA GLU A 311 -0.46 7.34 29.07
C GLU A 311 0.66 8.31 29.50
N VAL A 312 0.65 9.56 29.03
CA VAL A 312 1.67 10.58 29.40
C VAL A 312 1.22 11.48 30.57
N GLY A 313 0.03 11.23 31.14
CA GLY A 313 -0.63 12.14 32.08
C GLY A 313 -0.90 11.62 33.50
N VAL A 314 -0.08 10.71 34.05
CA VAL A 314 -0.14 10.36 35.49
C VAL A 314 1.27 10.28 36.06
N GLY A 315 1.79 11.44 36.46
CA GLY A 315 3.08 11.55 37.12
C GLY A 315 3.43 12.97 37.56
N GLU A 316 2.45 13.82 37.87
CA GLU A 316 2.70 15.08 38.57
C GLU A 316 2.61 14.83 40.09
N GLU A 317 3.78 14.97 40.73
CA GLU A 317 4.01 15.70 41.98
C GLU A 317 3.31 15.22 43.27
N GLU A 318 4.00 14.37 44.03
CA GLU A 318 4.04 14.48 45.50
C GLU A 318 5.48 14.79 45.91
N TYR A 319 5.77 16.05 46.27
CA TYR A 319 6.64 16.47 47.39
C TYR A 319 6.47 17.98 47.66
#